data_AF-A0A7Y5RA56-F1
#
_entry.id   AF-A0A7Y5RA56-F1
#
_cell.length_a   1.000
_cell.length_b   1.000
_cell.length_c   1.000
_cell.angle_alpha   90.00
_cell.angle_beta   90.00
_cell.angle_gamma   90.00
#
_symmetry.space_group_name_H-M   'P 1'
#
loop_
_entity.id
_entity.type
_entity.pdbx_description
1 polymer ?
#
loop_
_entity_poly.entity_id
_entity_poly.type
_entity_poly.pdbx_seq_one_letter_code
_entity_poly.pdbx_strand_id
1 'polypeptide(L)'
;MWNLRQLLSHFSSDLAIDLGTSNTLVYVRGEGIVVNEPSIVAIDKNTGEVEAVGREAKEMLGRTPDHIIAIRPLKEGVIADFKVAEKMLSYFIRQAHNRRMSVHTRIVIGVPAEITQVERRAVMDAAYRAKTSEVYLVEQAMVAAIGAGLPVSEPTGSMIVDIGGGTTDIAVISLSGIVYARSWRMAGNQLDEAIMTYVKRKYNLLIGELTAERIKIEIGSAFPLEKSLTMEIKGRHLIEGVPQTIILNDSEV
;
A
#
# COMPACT_ATOMS: atom_id res chain seq x y z
N MET A 1 -15.39 -39.48 -16.11
CA MET A 1 -15.07 -39.25 -14.69
C MET A 1 -15.03 -37.76 -14.46
N TRP A 2 -16.01 -37.20 -13.75
CA TRP A 2 -16.01 -35.77 -13.43
C TRP A 2 -14.82 -35.48 -12.51
N ASN A 3 -13.95 -34.56 -12.91
CA ASN A 3 -12.73 -34.24 -12.18
C ASN A 3 -13.14 -33.53 -10.88
N LEU A 4 -12.91 -34.17 -9.72
CA LEU A 4 -13.26 -33.63 -8.40
C LEU A 4 -12.71 -32.19 -8.21
N ARG A 5 -11.61 -31.85 -8.90
CA ARG A 5 -11.02 -30.50 -8.95
C ARG A 5 -11.91 -29.45 -9.63
N GLN A 6 -12.69 -29.79 -10.66
CA GLN A 6 -13.61 -28.84 -11.33
C GLN A 6 -14.85 -28.55 -10.49
N LEU A 7 -15.34 -29.52 -9.72
CA LEU A 7 -16.42 -29.30 -8.75
C LEU A 7 -15.95 -28.45 -7.57
N LEU A 8 -14.72 -28.68 -7.08
CA LEU A 8 -14.11 -27.87 -6.03
C LEU A 8 -13.75 -26.44 -6.49
N SER A 9 -13.48 -26.22 -7.79
CA SER A 9 -13.19 -24.86 -8.30
C SER A 9 -14.39 -23.93 -8.32
N HIS A 10 -15.62 -24.47 -8.27
CA HIS A 10 -16.83 -23.66 -8.03
C HIS A 10 -16.99 -23.26 -6.55
N PHE A 11 -16.20 -23.86 -5.65
CA PHE A 11 -16.13 -23.55 -4.22
C PHE A 11 -14.76 -22.99 -3.82
N SER A 12 -13.95 -22.49 -4.76
CA SER A 12 -12.71 -21.78 -4.47
C SER A 12 -12.89 -20.30 -4.82
N SER A 13 -12.66 -19.42 -3.84
CA SER A 13 -12.60 -17.99 -4.08
C SER A 13 -11.14 -17.65 -4.37
N ASP A 14 -10.83 -17.43 -5.64
CA ASP A 14 -9.51 -16.97 -6.06
C ASP A 14 -9.38 -15.47 -5.74
N LEU A 15 -8.38 -15.11 -4.95
CA LEU A 15 -8.08 -13.73 -4.59
C LEU A 15 -6.75 -13.27 -5.20
N ALA A 16 -6.69 -12.01 -5.64
CA ALA A 16 -5.44 -11.31 -5.83
C ALA A 16 -5.35 -10.16 -4.83
N ILE A 17 -4.21 -10.02 -4.18
CA ILE A 17 -3.98 -9.01 -3.16
C ILE A 17 -2.77 -8.17 -3.57
N ASP A 18 -3.00 -6.86 -3.71
CA ASP A 18 -1.94 -5.89 -3.72
C ASP A 18 -1.73 -5.43 -2.27
N LEU A 19 -0.63 -5.89 -1.66
CA LEU A 19 -0.28 -5.59 -0.28
C LEU A 19 0.63 -4.36 -0.23
N GLY A 20 0.09 -3.22 -0.68
CA GLY A 20 0.83 -1.98 -0.79
C GLY A 20 1.07 -1.28 0.55
N THR A 21 2.17 -0.54 0.66
CA THR A 21 2.53 0.17 1.91
C THR A 21 1.54 1.24 2.36
N SER A 22 0.83 1.89 1.41
CA SER A 22 -0.15 2.93 1.70
C SER A 22 -1.58 2.40 1.62
N ASN A 23 -1.86 1.51 0.66
CA ASN A 23 -3.19 0.95 0.40
C ASN A 23 -3.08 -0.54 0.11
N THR A 24 -4.08 -1.29 0.56
CA THR A 24 -4.29 -2.69 0.22
C THR A 24 -5.51 -2.82 -0.67
N LEU A 25 -5.35 -3.52 -1.79
CA LEU A 25 -6.45 -3.85 -2.69
C LEU A 25 -6.65 -5.37 -2.71
N VAL A 26 -7.91 -5.80 -2.67
CA VAL A 26 -8.27 -7.20 -2.85
C VAL A 26 -9.23 -7.33 -4.03
N TYR A 27 -8.81 -8.14 -5.01
CA TYR A 27 -9.59 -8.51 -6.18
C TYR A 27 -10.12 -9.93 -6.00
N VAL A 28 -11.41 -10.11 -6.24
CA VAL A 28 -12.07 -11.43 -6.29
C VAL A 28 -12.35 -11.79 -7.73
N ARG A 29 -11.93 -12.98 -8.15
CA ARG A 29 -12.19 -13.48 -9.50
C ARG A 29 -13.68 -13.51 -9.81
N GLY A 30 -14.08 -12.72 -10.81
CA GLY A 30 -15.47 -12.63 -11.26
C GLY A 30 -16.29 -11.53 -10.58
N GLU A 31 -15.77 -10.89 -9.54
CA GLU A 31 -16.44 -9.78 -8.85
C GLU A 31 -15.69 -8.44 -9.02
N GLY A 32 -14.38 -8.47 -9.24
CA GLY A 32 -13.58 -7.25 -9.36
C GLY A 32 -12.88 -6.88 -8.06
N ILE A 33 -12.54 -5.59 -7.91
CA ILE A 33 -11.94 -5.05 -6.68
C ILE A 33 -13.04 -4.90 -5.62
N VAL A 34 -12.93 -5.66 -4.53
CA VAL A 34 -13.91 -5.69 -3.43
C VAL A 34 -13.39 -5.01 -2.16
N VAL A 35 -12.07 -4.87 -2.02
CA VAL A 35 -11.42 -4.09 -0.95
C VAL A 35 -10.49 -3.08 -1.58
N ASN A 36 -10.58 -1.83 -1.11
CA ASN A 36 -9.63 -0.76 -1.39
C ASN A 36 -9.57 0.13 -0.14
N GLU A 37 -8.62 -0.20 0.73
CA GLU A 37 -8.49 0.35 2.08
C GLU A 37 -7.04 0.75 2.37
N PRO A 38 -6.79 1.79 3.17
CA PRO A 38 -5.45 2.11 3.66
C PRO A 38 -4.79 0.94 4.41
N SER A 39 -3.48 0.76 4.22
CA SER A 39 -2.70 -0.31 4.88
C SER A 39 -2.29 0.09 6.29
N ILE A 40 -3.29 0.23 7.18
CA ILE A 40 -3.11 0.70 8.54
C ILE A 40 -4.05 0.00 9.51
N VAL A 41 -3.55 -0.23 10.74
CA VAL A 41 -4.28 -0.90 11.81
C VAL A 41 -4.14 -0.06 13.08
N ALA A 42 -5.26 0.20 13.76
CA ALA A 42 -5.26 0.75 15.11
C ALA A 42 -5.34 -0.39 16.12
N ILE A 43 -4.42 -0.41 17.09
CA ILE A 43 -4.40 -1.40 18.16
C ILE A 43 -4.39 -0.75 19.53
N ASP A 44 -5.02 -1.40 20.50
CA ASP A 44 -4.82 -1.09 21.92
C ASP A 44 -3.44 -1.61 22.35
N LYS A 45 -2.61 -0.75 22.94
CA LYS A 45 -1.24 -1.07 23.35
C LYS A 45 -1.15 -2.03 24.54
N ASN A 46 -2.19 -2.10 25.36
CA ASN A 46 -2.24 -2.93 26.57
C ASN A 46 -2.70 -4.34 26.22
N THR A 47 -3.74 -4.48 25.39
CA THR A 47 -4.32 -5.79 25.03
C THR A 47 -3.72 -6.35 23.74
N GLY A 48 -3.21 -5.49 22.86
CA GLY A 48 -2.83 -5.83 21.51
C GLY A 48 -4.02 -6.13 20.60
N GLU A 49 -5.26 -5.89 21.02
CA GLU A 49 -6.45 -6.11 20.20
C GLU A 49 -6.56 -5.07 19.08
N VAL A 50 -7.22 -5.47 17.99
CA VAL A 50 -7.45 -4.57 16.85
C VAL A 50 -8.71 -3.76 17.12
N GLU A 51 -8.54 -2.45 17.20
CA GLU A 51 -9.64 -1.49 17.35
C GLU A 51 -10.24 -1.11 15.99
N ALA A 52 -9.39 -0.89 14.99
CA ALA A 52 -9.81 -0.54 13.64
C ALA A 52 -8.78 -0.97 12.58
N VAL A 53 -9.23 -1.11 11.33
CA VAL A 53 -8.39 -1.42 10.15
C VAL A 53 -8.85 -0.55 8.99
N GLY A 54 -7.93 -0.13 8.11
CA GLY A 54 -8.31 0.61 6.91
C GLY A 54 -8.60 2.08 7.18
N ARG A 55 -9.63 2.63 6.53
CA ARG A 55 -10.04 4.04 6.65
C ARG A 55 -10.28 4.47 8.09
N GLU A 56 -10.99 3.65 8.86
CA GLU A 56 -11.27 3.92 10.28
C GLU A 56 -9.97 4.10 11.08
N ALA A 57 -8.97 3.24 10.85
CA ALA A 57 -7.66 3.39 11.49
C ALA A 57 -6.85 4.58 10.95
N LYS A 58 -7.00 4.94 9.66
CA LYS A 58 -6.36 6.13 9.05
C LYS A 58 -6.89 7.42 9.69
N GLU A 59 -8.19 7.51 9.97
CA GLU A 59 -8.81 8.68 10.61
C GLU A 59 -8.31 8.92 12.04
N MET A 60 -7.83 7.86 12.70
CA MET A 60 -7.26 7.95 14.05
C MET A 60 -5.82 8.50 14.06
N LEU A 61 -5.11 8.55 12.92
CA LEU A 61 -3.71 9.02 12.86
C LEU A 61 -3.55 10.43 13.45
N GLY A 62 -2.67 10.55 14.45
CA GLY A 62 -2.40 11.82 15.14
C GLY A 62 -3.56 12.31 16.03
N ARG A 63 -4.59 11.49 16.23
CA ARG A 63 -5.80 11.78 17.02
C ARG A 63 -6.15 10.68 18.03
N THR A 64 -5.28 9.69 18.22
CA THR A 64 -5.53 8.59 19.16
C THR A 64 -5.32 9.01 20.61
N PRO A 65 -6.09 8.44 21.56
CA PRO A 65 -5.74 8.51 22.98
C PRO A 65 -4.45 7.72 23.26
N ASP A 66 -3.84 7.96 24.42
CA ASP A 66 -2.54 7.39 24.77
C ASP A 66 -2.47 5.86 24.77
N HIS A 67 -3.58 5.12 24.87
CA HIS A 67 -3.56 3.65 24.84
C HIS A 67 -3.75 3.07 23.42
N ILE A 68 -4.16 3.86 22.43
CA ILE A 68 -4.34 3.41 21.05
C ILE A 68 -3.19 3.89 20.18
N ILE A 69 -2.68 3.01 19.34
CA ILE A 69 -1.66 3.34 18.35
C ILE A 69 -2.08 2.88 16.97
N ALA A 70 -1.97 3.76 15.98
CA ALA A 70 -2.14 3.43 14.58
C ALA A 70 -0.78 3.03 13.97
N ILE A 71 -0.71 1.84 13.38
CA ILE A 71 0.50 1.22 12.87
C ILE A 71 0.30 0.89 11.39
N ARG A 72 1.28 1.27 10.57
CA ARG A 72 1.42 0.74 9.20
C ARG A 72 2.32 -0.48 9.24
N PRO A 73 1.79 -1.70 9.06
CA PRO A 73 2.58 -2.91 9.19
C PRO A 73 3.53 -3.15 8.02
N LEU A 74 3.37 -2.38 6.94
CA LEU A 74 4.14 -2.47 5.71
C LEU A 74 4.99 -1.22 5.55
N LYS A 75 6.25 -1.40 5.17
CA LYS A 75 7.19 -0.31 4.89
C LYS A 75 8.08 -0.71 3.73
N GLU A 76 8.33 0.21 2.80
CA GLU A 76 9.26 -0.01 1.67
C GLU A 76 8.99 -1.31 0.88
N GLY A 77 7.71 -1.65 0.68
CA GLY A 77 7.27 -2.83 -0.07
C GLY A 77 7.35 -4.16 0.70
N VAL A 78 7.68 -4.13 2.00
CA VAL A 78 7.89 -5.34 2.81
C VAL A 78 7.15 -5.27 4.16
N ILE A 79 7.02 -6.42 4.82
CA ILE A 79 6.41 -6.52 6.15
C ILE A 79 7.39 -6.03 7.21
N ALA A 80 7.06 -4.92 7.86
CA ALA A 80 7.83 -4.33 8.96
C ALA A 80 7.32 -4.80 10.34
N ASP A 81 6.01 -5.04 10.47
CA ASP A 81 5.41 -5.66 11.66
C ASP A 81 4.58 -6.88 11.24
N PHE A 82 5.13 -8.06 11.50
CA PHE A 82 4.51 -9.32 11.10
C PHE A 82 3.16 -9.57 11.79
N LYS A 83 3.05 -9.29 13.10
CA LYS A 83 1.83 -9.58 13.86
C LYS A 83 0.69 -8.66 13.43
N VAL A 84 1.00 -7.39 13.16
CA VAL A 84 0.01 -6.42 12.69
C VAL A 84 -0.35 -6.68 11.23
N ALA A 85 0.61 -7.06 10.37
CA ALA A 85 0.35 -7.46 8.99
C ALA A 85 -0.59 -8.69 8.91
N GLU A 86 -0.35 -9.72 9.73
CA GLU A 86 -1.19 -10.91 9.82
C GLU A 86 -2.64 -10.55 10.14
N LYS A 87 -2.85 -9.67 11.14
CA LYS A 87 -4.19 -9.21 11.55
C LYS A 87 -4.88 -8.40 10.45
N MET A 88 -4.15 -7.50 9.80
CA MET A 88 -4.65 -6.70 8.69
C MET A 88 -5.08 -7.57 7.51
N LEU A 89 -4.21 -8.49 7.10
CA LEU A 89 -4.46 -9.39 5.98
C LEU A 89 -5.65 -10.32 6.27
N SER A 90 -5.72 -10.87 7.49
CA SER A 90 -6.86 -11.67 7.94
C SER A 90 -8.16 -10.88 7.92
N TYR A 91 -8.14 -9.60 8.29
CA TYR A 91 -9.30 -8.72 8.23
C TYR A 91 -9.78 -8.53 6.79
N PHE A 92 -8.89 -8.16 5.86
CA PHE A 92 -9.24 -7.92 4.45
C PHE A 92 -9.67 -9.17 3.70
N ILE A 93 -9.04 -10.33 3.95
CA ILE A 93 -9.46 -11.61 3.36
C ILE A 93 -10.87 -11.99 3.84
N ARG A 94 -11.15 -11.81 5.14
CA ARG A 94 -12.49 -12.07 5.70
C ARG A 94 -13.54 -11.12 5.13
N GLN A 95 -13.18 -9.86 4.91
CA GLN A 95 -14.03 -8.87 4.26
C GLN A 95 -14.36 -9.29 2.82
N ALA A 96 -13.35 -9.68 2.04
CA ALA A 96 -13.51 -10.13 0.66
C ALA A 96 -14.39 -11.38 0.52
N HIS A 97 -14.36 -12.31 1.48
CA HIS A 97 -15.23 -13.51 1.47
C HIS A 97 -16.65 -13.29 2.03
N ASN A 98 -17.07 -12.05 2.32
CA ASN A 98 -18.36 -11.76 2.96
C ASN A 98 -18.62 -12.64 4.20
N ARG A 99 -17.56 -12.90 5.00
CA ARG A 99 -17.60 -13.73 6.22
C ARG A 99 -17.98 -15.22 6.02
N ARG A 100 -17.95 -15.75 4.80
CA ARG A 100 -18.14 -17.20 4.55
C ARG A 100 -16.85 -17.96 4.92
N MET A 101 -16.92 -18.84 5.92
CA MET A 101 -15.74 -19.43 6.58
C MET A 101 -15.23 -20.76 5.99
N SER A 102 -15.76 -21.25 4.88
CA SER A 102 -15.52 -22.64 4.43
C SER A 102 -15.20 -22.75 2.94
N VAL A 103 -14.29 -21.92 2.46
CA VAL A 103 -13.87 -21.89 1.05
C VAL A 103 -12.37 -22.14 1.00
N HIS A 104 -11.94 -23.01 0.09
CA HIS A 104 -10.52 -23.22 -0.18
C HIS A 104 -10.01 -22.01 -0.99
N THR A 105 -9.25 -21.13 -0.34
CA THR A 105 -8.83 -19.86 -0.93
C THR A 105 -7.42 -19.97 -1.49
N ARG A 106 -7.27 -19.64 -2.78
CA ARG A 106 -5.98 -19.47 -3.45
C ARG A 106 -5.72 -17.97 -3.61
N ILE A 107 -4.55 -17.52 -3.19
CA ILE A 107 -4.18 -16.11 -3.21
C ILE A 107 -2.95 -15.89 -4.07
N VAL A 108 -3.00 -14.85 -4.89
CA VAL A 108 -1.83 -14.25 -5.55
C VAL A 108 -1.51 -12.93 -4.86
N ILE A 109 -0.26 -12.72 -4.44
CA ILE A 109 0.19 -11.47 -3.80
C ILE A 109 1.34 -10.86 -4.60
N GLY A 110 1.21 -9.56 -4.92
CA GLY A 110 2.27 -8.76 -5.53
C GLY A 110 3.41 -8.52 -4.55
N VAL A 111 4.66 -8.70 -4.99
CA VAL A 111 5.86 -8.36 -4.22
C VAL A 111 6.86 -7.57 -5.08
N PRO A 112 7.68 -6.69 -4.50
CA PRO A 112 8.73 -5.99 -5.23
C PRO A 112 9.70 -6.95 -5.91
N ALA A 113 10.30 -6.52 -7.03
CA ALA A 113 11.23 -7.36 -7.78
C ALA A 113 12.48 -7.75 -6.95
N GLU A 114 12.95 -6.84 -6.09
CA GLU A 114 14.14 -7.03 -5.25
C GLU A 114 13.79 -7.45 -3.81
N ILE A 115 12.76 -8.28 -3.62
CA ILE A 115 12.41 -8.84 -2.31
C ILE A 115 13.42 -9.91 -1.85
N THR A 116 13.88 -9.82 -0.60
CA THR A 116 14.76 -10.85 -0.02
C THR A 116 14.00 -12.14 0.29
N GLN A 117 14.71 -13.26 0.45
CA GLN A 117 14.07 -14.53 0.81
C GLN A 117 13.35 -14.48 2.17
N VAL A 118 13.87 -13.69 3.11
CA VAL A 118 13.27 -13.51 4.45
C VAL A 118 11.96 -12.72 4.34
N GLU A 119 11.95 -11.61 3.61
CA GLU A 119 10.74 -10.81 3.38
C GLU A 119 9.70 -11.60 2.58
N ARG A 120 10.13 -12.34 1.54
CA ARG A 120 9.27 -13.24 0.75
C ARG A 120 8.59 -14.27 1.64
N ARG A 121 9.35 -14.87 2.57
CA ARG A 121 8.81 -15.83 3.54
C ARG A 121 7.84 -15.19 4.51
N ALA A 122 8.13 -13.98 5.01
CA ALA A 122 7.23 -13.24 5.88
C ALA A 122 5.87 -12.99 5.23
N VAL A 123 5.83 -12.61 3.94
CA VAL A 123 4.57 -12.42 3.20
C VAL A 123 3.79 -13.72 3.10
N MET A 124 4.44 -14.82 2.74
CA MET A 124 3.77 -16.14 2.67
C MET A 124 3.25 -16.58 4.04
N ASP A 125 4.06 -16.46 5.09
CA ASP A 125 3.69 -16.90 6.44
C ASP A 125 2.51 -16.07 6.99
N ALA A 126 2.46 -14.76 6.71
CA ALA A 126 1.33 -13.90 7.08
C ALA A 126 0.05 -14.32 6.35
N ALA A 127 0.15 -14.62 5.05
CA ALA A 127 -0.97 -15.10 4.24
C ALA A 127 -1.50 -16.46 4.72
N TYR A 128 -0.62 -17.45 4.94
CA TYR A 128 -1.04 -18.77 5.43
C TYR A 128 -1.75 -18.70 6.78
N ARG A 129 -1.31 -17.82 7.69
CA ARG A 129 -1.97 -17.62 8.99
C ARG A 129 -3.34 -16.96 8.89
N ALA A 130 -3.61 -16.22 7.81
CA ALA A 130 -4.94 -15.74 7.46
C ALA A 130 -5.88 -16.86 6.92
N LYS A 131 -5.53 -18.14 7.13
CA LYS A 131 -6.27 -19.35 6.74
C LYS A 131 -6.41 -19.56 5.23
N THR A 132 -5.41 -19.12 4.47
CA THR A 132 -5.34 -19.36 3.02
C THR A 132 -4.80 -20.75 2.73
N SER A 133 -5.29 -21.38 1.66
CA SER A 133 -4.88 -22.74 1.32
C SER A 133 -3.66 -22.80 0.42
N GLU A 134 -3.56 -21.87 -0.53
CA GLU A 134 -2.42 -21.75 -1.44
C GLU A 134 -2.06 -20.27 -1.62
N VAL A 135 -0.76 -19.96 -1.58
CA VAL A 135 -0.25 -18.59 -1.73
C VAL A 135 0.81 -18.59 -2.83
N TYR A 136 0.61 -17.72 -3.81
CA TYR A 136 1.53 -17.47 -4.91
C TYR A 136 2.02 -16.03 -4.81
N LEU A 137 3.33 -15.84 -4.91
CA LEU A 137 3.93 -14.53 -4.96
C LEU A 137 4.34 -14.23 -6.39
N VAL A 138 3.97 -13.04 -6.87
CA VAL A 138 4.24 -12.58 -8.24
C VAL A 138 4.90 -11.21 -8.19
N GLU A 139 5.76 -10.94 -9.15
CA GLU A 139 6.45 -9.65 -9.24
C GLU A 139 5.45 -8.53 -9.55
N GLN A 140 5.43 -7.50 -8.72
CA GLN A 140 4.49 -6.38 -8.83
C GLN A 140 4.58 -5.69 -10.20
N ALA A 141 5.79 -5.47 -10.72
CA ALA A 141 5.99 -4.87 -12.04
C ALA A 141 5.37 -5.70 -13.19
N MET A 142 5.37 -7.03 -13.09
CA MET A 142 4.70 -7.89 -14.08
C MET A 142 3.18 -7.72 -13.99
N VAL A 143 2.62 -7.73 -12.78
CA VAL A 143 1.18 -7.54 -12.57
C VAL A 143 0.73 -6.14 -13.01
N ALA A 144 1.53 -5.11 -12.70
CA ALA A 144 1.29 -3.74 -13.14
C ALA A 144 1.31 -3.62 -14.67
N ALA A 145 2.27 -4.25 -15.34
CA ALA A 145 2.34 -4.26 -16.80
C ALA A 145 1.13 -4.95 -17.45
N ILE A 146 0.68 -6.09 -16.89
CA ILE A 146 -0.55 -6.77 -17.32
C ILE A 146 -1.76 -5.86 -17.10
N GLY A 147 -1.88 -5.25 -15.91
CA GLY A 147 -2.96 -4.32 -15.57
C GLY A 147 -3.01 -3.07 -16.45
N ALA A 148 -1.85 -2.60 -16.92
CA ALA A 148 -1.71 -1.49 -17.86
C ALA A 148 -1.95 -1.87 -19.33
N GLY A 149 -2.16 -3.16 -19.63
CA GLY A 149 -2.41 -3.64 -20.99
C GLY A 149 -1.17 -3.71 -21.88
N LEU A 150 0.03 -3.80 -21.29
CA LEU A 150 1.27 -3.93 -22.06
C LEU A 150 1.36 -5.34 -22.69
N PRO A 151 1.92 -5.48 -23.92
CA PRO A 151 2.06 -6.76 -24.62
C PRO A 151 3.22 -7.60 -24.06
N VAL A 152 3.13 -7.97 -22.78
CA VAL A 152 4.23 -8.63 -22.04
C VAL A 152 4.63 -9.99 -22.60
N SER A 153 3.72 -10.68 -23.31
CA SER A 153 3.98 -12.00 -23.92
C SER A 153 4.64 -11.93 -25.30
N GLU A 154 4.68 -10.76 -25.93
CA GLU A 154 5.26 -10.59 -27.26
C GLU A 154 6.79 -10.47 -27.20
N PRO A 155 7.52 -10.78 -28.29
CA PRO A 155 8.96 -10.56 -28.40
C PRO A 155 9.33 -9.07 -28.56
N THR A 156 8.62 -8.19 -27.85
CA THR A 156 8.85 -6.75 -27.80
C THR A 156 9.23 -6.34 -26.38
N GLY A 157 10.12 -5.36 -26.23
CA GLY A 157 10.46 -4.81 -24.92
C GLY A 157 9.39 -3.86 -24.42
N SER A 158 8.71 -4.22 -23.33
CA SER A 158 7.76 -3.37 -22.62
C SER A 158 8.40 -2.85 -21.34
N MET A 159 8.50 -1.52 -21.17
CA MET A 159 9.00 -0.91 -19.95
C MET A 159 7.84 -0.42 -19.09
N ILE A 160 7.89 -0.69 -17.78
CA ILE A 160 6.95 -0.20 -16.77
C ILE A 160 7.72 0.49 -15.64
N VAL A 161 7.16 1.59 -15.15
CA VAL A 161 7.62 2.30 -13.96
C VAL A 161 6.41 2.43 -13.04
N ASP A 162 6.40 1.65 -11.96
CA ASP A 162 5.34 1.62 -10.96
C ASP A 162 5.79 2.37 -9.70
N ILE A 163 5.17 3.51 -9.41
CA ILE A 163 5.49 4.36 -8.26
C ILE A 163 4.40 4.17 -7.21
N GLY A 164 4.69 3.35 -6.20
CA GLY A 164 3.79 3.08 -5.10
C GLY A 164 3.94 4.04 -3.92
N GLY A 165 3.47 3.60 -2.75
CA GLY A 165 3.68 4.31 -1.50
C GLY A 165 5.11 4.22 -0.98
N GLY A 166 5.74 3.05 -1.08
CA GLY A 166 7.02 2.77 -0.42
C GLY A 166 8.15 2.38 -1.36
N THR A 167 7.82 1.94 -2.58
CA THR A 167 8.78 1.55 -3.60
C THR A 167 8.41 2.14 -4.95
N THR A 168 9.45 2.40 -5.75
CA THR A 168 9.35 2.61 -7.18
C THR A 168 9.96 1.38 -7.86
N ASP A 169 9.15 0.61 -8.55
CA ASP A 169 9.54 -0.62 -9.23
C ASP A 169 9.61 -0.38 -10.74
N ILE A 170 10.77 -0.64 -11.32
CA ILE A 170 11.03 -0.46 -12.75
C ILE A 170 11.34 -1.83 -13.35
N ALA A 171 10.68 -2.17 -14.45
CA ALA A 171 10.97 -3.40 -15.17
C ALA A 171 10.90 -3.24 -16.69
N VAL A 172 11.73 -4.02 -17.39
CA VAL A 172 11.64 -4.28 -18.83
C VAL A 172 11.23 -5.74 -19.01
N ILE A 173 10.15 -5.96 -19.75
CA ILE A 173 9.48 -7.25 -19.88
C ILE A 173 9.40 -7.63 -21.36
N SER A 174 9.63 -8.90 -21.66
CA SER A 174 9.48 -9.48 -23.00
C SER A 174 9.25 -10.99 -22.87
N LEU A 175 8.44 -11.59 -23.75
CA LEU A 175 8.16 -13.04 -23.74
C LEU A 175 7.71 -13.58 -22.36
N SER A 176 6.87 -12.83 -21.66
CA SER A 176 6.36 -13.09 -20.31
C SER A 176 7.45 -13.18 -19.23
N GLY A 177 8.67 -12.72 -19.53
CA GLY A 177 9.80 -12.70 -18.62
C GLY A 177 10.26 -11.28 -18.33
N ILE A 178 10.65 -11.03 -17.08
CA ILE A 178 11.36 -9.80 -16.71
C ILE A 178 12.81 -9.93 -17.20
N VAL A 179 13.19 -9.09 -18.16
CA VAL A 179 14.55 -9.01 -18.72
C VAL A 179 15.46 -8.21 -17.79
N TYR A 180 14.91 -7.13 -17.23
CA TYR A 180 15.58 -6.28 -16.25
C TYR A 180 14.56 -5.78 -15.25
N ALA A 181 14.92 -5.76 -13.97
CA ALA A 181 14.14 -5.07 -12.97
C ALA A 181 15.04 -4.41 -11.93
N ARG A 182 14.51 -3.35 -11.33
CA ARG A 182 15.10 -2.66 -10.19
C ARG A 182 14.01 -2.11 -9.29
N SER A 183 14.23 -2.14 -7.99
CA SER A 183 13.31 -1.55 -7.01
C SER A 183 14.04 -0.49 -6.18
N TRP A 184 13.49 0.70 -6.08
CA TRP A 184 14.00 1.74 -5.19
C TRP A 184 13.03 1.97 -4.05
N ARG A 185 13.56 2.05 -2.83
CA ARG A 185 12.81 2.36 -1.59
C ARG A 185 12.56 3.87 -1.45
N MET A 186 12.07 4.47 -2.52
CA MET A 186 11.81 5.91 -2.63
C MET A 186 10.57 6.10 -3.50
N ALA A 187 9.48 6.55 -2.90
CA ALA A 187 8.18 6.69 -3.55
C ALA A 187 7.29 7.69 -2.79
N GLY A 188 5.97 7.48 -2.80
CA GLY A 188 4.98 8.42 -2.24
C GLY A 188 5.22 8.83 -0.78
N ASN A 189 5.64 7.92 0.10
CA ASN A 189 5.88 8.20 1.51
C ASN A 189 7.10 9.10 1.72
N GLN A 190 8.16 8.92 0.92
CA GLN A 190 9.33 9.80 0.97
C GLN A 190 9.02 11.20 0.45
N LEU A 191 8.08 11.35 -0.49
CA LEU A 191 7.59 12.67 -0.92
C LEU A 191 6.86 13.37 0.24
N ASP A 192 6.02 12.65 0.99
CA ASP A 192 5.34 13.21 2.17
C ASP A 192 6.35 13.65 3.23
N GLU A 193 7.38 12.83 3.51
CA GLU A 193 8.48 13.18 4.41
C GLU A 193 9.27 14.42 3.93
N ALA A 194 9.51 14.54 2.63
CA ALA A 194 10.19 15.69 2.04
C ALA A 194 9.36 16.98 2.24
N ILE A 195 8.04 16.93 2.02
CA ILE A 195 7.13 18.05 2.25
C ILE A 195 7.12 18.45 3.73
N MET A 196 6.96 17.50 4.65
CA MET A 196 7.03 17.77 6.09
C MET A 196 8.34 18.44 6.47
N THR A 197 9.46 17.95 5.94
CA THR A 197 10.79 18.48 6.22
C THR A 197 10.97 19.88 5.66
N TYR A 198 10.50 20.13 4.44
CA TYR A 198 10.56 21.43 3.80
C TYR A 198 9.77 22.48 4.59
N VAL A 199 8.50 22.19 4.90
CA VAL A 199 7.62 23.09 5.66
C VAL A 199 8.20 23.39 7.03
N LYS A 200 8.73 22.36 7.72
CA LYS A 200 9.40 22.52 9.01
C LYS A 200 10.61 23.46 8.93
N ARG A 201 11.46 23.31 7.91
CA ARG A 201 12.71 24.09 7.78
C ARG A 201 12.46 25.52 7.32
N LYS A 202 11.56 25.72 6.36
CA LYS A 202 11.31 27.05 5.77
C LYS A 202 10.41 27.92 6.63
N TYR A 203 9.39 27.33 7.27
CA TYR A 203 8.35 28.07 7.99
C TYR A 203 8.34 27.83 9.50
N ASN A 204 9.27 27.02 10.03
CA ASN A 204 9.24 26.57 11.44
C ASN A 204 7.88 25.96 11.83
N LEU A 205 7.18 25.36 10.87
CA LEU A 205 5.83 24.85 11.05
C LEU A 205 5.82 23.33 11.05
N LEU A 206 5.32 22.71 12.12
CA LEU A 206 5.16 21.27 12.23
C LEU A 206 3.80 20.87 11.64
N ILE A 207 3.82 20.07 10.58
CA ILE A 207 2.62 19.45 9.99
C ILE A 207 2.69 17.93 10.12
N GLY A 208 1.53 17.29 10.19
CA GLY A 208 1.41 15.84 10.22
C GLY A 208 1.41 15.22 8.82
N GLU A 209 1.53 13.89 8.79
CA GLU A 209 1.64 13.12 7.55
C GLU A 209 0.41 13.28 6.64
N LEU A 210 -0.80 13.24 7.20
CA LEU A 210 -2.04 13.45 6.43
C LEU A 210 -2.09 14.83 5.75
N THR A 211 -1.54 15.85 6.41
CA THR A 211 -1.45 17.18 5.83
C THR A 211 -0.43 17.20 4.69
N ALA A 212 0.71 16.53 4.84
CA ALA A 212 1.72 16.42 3.79
C ALA A 212 1.22 15.64 2.57
N GLU A 213 0.55 14.50 2.78
CA GLU A 213 -0.09 13.72 1.71
C GLU A 213 -1.12 14.56 0.96
N ARG A 214 -1.92 15.35 1.68
CA ARG A 214 -2.89 16.25 1.07
C ARG A 214 -2.23 17.36 0.25
N ILE A 215 -1.16 17.97 0.76
CA ILE A 215 -0.36 18.96 0.02
C ILE A 215 0.18 18.33 -1.28
N LYS A 216 0.76 17.13 -1.20
CA LYS A 216 1.25 16.36 -2.36
C LYS A 216 0.17 16.17 -3.42
N ILE A 217 -1.03 15.78 -3.01
CA ILE A 217 -2.15 15.51 -3.91
C ILE A 217 -2.72 16.79 -4.54
N GLU A 218 -2.86 17.85 -3.74
CA GLU A 218 -3.57 19.06 -4.19
C GLU A 218 -2.68 20.02 -4.99
N ILE A 219 -1.39 20.16 -4.65
CA ILE A 219 -0.51 21.18 -5.27
C ILE A 219 0.87 20.67 -5.67
N GLY A 220 1.23 19.41 -5.40
CA GLY A 220 2.55 18.89 -5.72
C GLY A 220 2.79 18.75 -7.22
N SER A 221 3.97 19.13 -7.71
CA SER A 221 4.32 18.99 -9.12
C SER A 221 5.80 18.69 -9.36
N ALA A 222 6.07 17.66 -10.17
CA ALA A 222 7.43 17.34 -10.62
C ALA A 222 7.89 18.20 -11.84
N PHE A 223 7.01 19.06 -12.37
CA PHE A 223 7.30 19.92 -13.51
C PHE A 223 6.62 21.30 -13.35
N PRO A 224 7.24 22.40 -13.83
CA PRO A 224 6.61 23.72 -13.73
C PRO A 224 5.22 23.77 -14.35
N LEU A 225 4.24 24.29 -13.62
CA LEU A 225 2.87 24.47 -14.09
C LEU A 225 2.70 25.82 -14.78
N GLU A 226 1.85 25.88 -15.81
CA GLU A 226 1.49 27.15 -16.45
C GLU A 226 0.67 28.06 -15.53
N LYS A 227 -0.17 27.45 -14.67
CA LYS A 227 -0.96 28.13 -13.64
C LYS A 227 -0.48 27.64 -12.28
N SER A 228 -0.01 28.58 -11.47
CA SER A 228 0.40 28.27 -10.10
C SER A 228 -0.80 27.81 -9.28
N LEU A 229 -0.58 26.78 -8.47
CA LEU A 229 -1.50 26.28 -7.47
C LEU A 229 -1.03 26.72 -6.09
N THR A 230 -1.99 27.01 -5.22
CA THR A 230 -1.70 27.40 -3.84
C THR A 230 -2.66 26.70 -2.89
N MET A 231 -2.18 26.39 -1.70
CA MET A 231 -2.95 25.76 -0.65
C MET A 231 -2.71 26.45 0.69
N GLU A 232 -3.78 26.68 1.44
CA GLU A 232 -3.68 27.06 2.84
C GLU A 232 -3.39 25.82 3.71
N ILE A 233 -2.31 25.89 4.50
CA ILE A 233 -1.92 24.81 5.41
C ILE A 233 -1.84 25.32 6.84
N LYS A 234 -2.31 24.48 7.77
CA LYS A 234 -2.29 24.75 9.22
C LYS A 234 -1.39 23.76 9.92
N GLY A 235 -0.56 24.24 10.81
CA GLY A 235 0.34 23.42 11.63
C GLY A 235 0.64 24.06 12.98
N ARG A 236 1.56 23.47 13.74
CA ARG A 236 2.03 24.03 15.02
C ARG A 236 3.35 24.76 14.80
N HIS A 237 3.41 26.05 15.10
CA HIS A 237 4.66 26.78 15.03
C HIS A 237 5.63 26.27 16.11
N LEU A 238 6.88 25.99 15.73
CA LEU A 238 7.84 25.32 16.61
C LEU A 238 8.37 26.22 17.72
N ILE A 239 8.49 27.51 17.46
CA ILE A 239 9.03 28.48 18.42
C ILE A 239 7.94 28.95 19.37
N GLU A 240 6.77 29.33 18.83
CA GLU A 240 5.68 29.89 19.61
C GLU A 240 4.76 28.82 20.22
N GLY A 241 4.78 27.59 19.69
CA GLY A 241 3.96 26.49 20.16
C GLY A 241 2.47 26.59 19.79
N VAL A 242 2.05 27.67 19.13
CA VAL A 242 0.65 27.93 18.76
C VAL A 242 0.32 27.47 17.34
N PRO A 243 -0.97 27.21 17.03
CA PRO A 243 -1.40 26.95 15.67
C PRO A 243 -1.15 28.16 14.76
N GLN A 244 -0.55 27.94 13.60
CA GLN A 244 -0.32 28.95 12.58
C GLN A 244 -0.77 28.44 11.22
N THR A 245 -1.22 29.37 10.38
CA THR A 245 -1.65 29.14 9.01
C THR A 245 -0.69 29.84 8.05
N ILE A 246 -0.28 29.15 6.98
CA ILE A 246 0.52 29.70 5.89
C ILE A 246 -0.08 29.31 4.54
N ILE A 247 0.31 30.01 3.48
CA ILE A 247 -0.01 29.65 2.09
C ILE A 247 1.24 29.03 1.47
N LEU A 248 1.10 27.81 0.94
CA LEU A 248 2.14 27.10 0.20
C LEU A 248 1.77 27.12 -1.29
N ASN A 249 2.76 27.19 -2.17
CA ASN A 249 2.54 27.13 -3.62
C ASN A 249 3.23 25.91 -4.27
N ASP A 250 2.83 25.56 -5.48
CA ASP A 250 3.33 24.40 -6.25
C ASP A 250 4.85 24.46 -6.51
N SER A 251 5.43 25.64 -6.67
CA SER A 251 6.89 25.75 -6.88
C SER A 251 7.71 25.38 -5.64
N GLU A 252 7.05 25.13 -4.51
CA GLU A 252 7.66 24.70 -3.25
C GLU A 252 7.58 23.19 -3.00
N VAL A 253 6.78 22.44 -3.79
CA VAL A 253 6.43 21.03 -3.54
C VAL A 253 6.49 20.20 -4.81
#